data_AF-A0A940Q861-F1
#
_entry.id   AF-A0A940Q861-F1
#
_cell.length_a   1.000
_cell.length_b   1.000
_cell.length_c   1.000
_cell.angle_alpha   90.00
_cell.angle_beta   90.00
_cell.angle_gamma   90.00
#
_symmetry.space_group_name_H-M   'P 1'
#
loop_
_entity.id
_entity.type
_entity.pdbx_description
1 polymer ?
#
loop_
_entity_poly.entity_id
_entity_poly.type
_entity_poly.pdbx_seq_one_letter_code
_entity_poly.pdbx_strand_id
1 'polypeptide(L)'
;MNQIKIGEFLKELRKEKGLTQEQLAEQFNVSRRSVSRWETGSNLPDVDILIEMADYYEVDLRELIDGERKSEKMNEELKETVLKVAEYSNEEKKRSTRIVLIFFVLGIIALILNIAIKFMELEKTFFVGFLEGSTISFAIGAMVLGILYATGILCKVFAFKRRLLRKEDMYER
;
A
#
# COMPACT_ATOMS: atom_id res chain seq x y z
N MET A 1 -16.38 -30.57 0.28
CA MET A 1 -15.32 -31.21 -0.53
C MET A 1 -15.95 -31.91 -1.71
N ASN A 2 -15.59 -31.51 -2.92
CA ASN A 2 -16.00 -32.19 -4.14
C ASN A 2 -14.84 -33.11 -4.58
N GLN A 3 -14.98 -34.41 -4.37
CA GLN A 3 -13.91 -35.39 -4.64
C GLN A 3 -13.56 -35.47 -6.13
N ILE A 4 -14.53 -35.27 -7.02
CA ILE A 4 -14.30 -35.25 -8.47
C ILE A 4 -13.40 -34.06 -8.82
N LYS A 5 -13.72 -32.87 -8.29
CA LYS A 5 -12.92 -31.65 -8.51
C LYS A 5 -11.48 -31.81 -7.99
N ILE A 6 -11.32 -32.39 -6.80
CA ILE A 6 -9.99 -32.68 -6.23
C ILE A 6 -9.22 -33.66 -7.13
N GLY A 7 -9.88 -34.73 -7.58
CA GLY A 7 -9.26 -35.70 -8.48
C GLY A 7 -8.83 -35.12 -9.83
N GLU A 8 -9.67 -34.27 -10.41
CA GLU A 8 -9.34 -33.52 -11.63
C GLU A 8 -8.12 -32.61 -11.42
N PHE A 9 -8.07 -31.93 -10.27
CA PHE A 9 -6.94 -31.07 -9.92
C PHE A 9 -5.64 -31.86 -9.70
N LEU A 10 -5.68 -32.99 -8.99
CA LEU A 10 -4.52 -33.88 -8.84
C LEU A 10 -4.02 -34.40 -10.20
N LYS A 11 -4.95 -34.70 -11.13
CA LYS A 11 -4.62 -35.13 -12.49
C LYS A 11 -3.97 -33.99 -13.30
N GLU A 12 -4.41 -32.76 -13.09
CA GLU A 12 -3.79 -31.57 -13.68
C GLU A 12 -2.35 -31.41 -13.19
N LEU A 13 -2.13 -31.39 -11.88
CA LEU A 13 -0.81 -31.30 -11.26
C LEU A 13 0.16 -32.38 -11.76
N ARG A 14 -0.32 -33.64 -11.87
CA ARG A 14 0.50 -34.73 -12.44
C ARG A 14 0.92 -34.44 -13.87
N LYS A 15 -0.01 -33.96 -14.70
CA LYS A 15 0.25 -33.66 -16.12
C LYS A 15 1.18 -32.46 -16.28
N GLU A 16 1.10 -31.45 -15.42
CA GLU A 16 2.03 -30.31 -15.41
C GLU A 16 3.49 -30.75 -15.19
N LYS A 17 3.71 -31.76 -14.34
CA LYS A 17 5.03 -32.39 -14.15
C LYS A 17 5.40 -33.40 -15.25
N GLY A 18 4.52 -33.64 -16.23
CA GLY A 18 4.76 -34.58 -17.33
C GLY A 18 4.79 -36.06 -16.92
N LEU A 19 4.21 -36.42 -15.78
CA LEU A 19 4.28 -37.77 -15.22
C LEU A 19 3.14 -38.66 -15.70
N THR A 20 3.39 -39.96 -15.84
CA THR A 20 2.34 -40.98 -15.96
C THR A 20 1.76 -41.35 -14.59
N GLN A 21 0.59 -42.00 -14.55
CA GLN A 21 0.02 -42.48 -13.28
C GLN A 21 0.91 -43.51 -12.57
N GLU A 22 1.68 -44.29 -13.34
CA GLU A 22 2.62 -45.29 -12.79
C GLU A 22 3.80 -44.58 -12.09
N GLN A 23 4.39 -43.58 -12.75
CA GLN A 23 5.48 -42.78 -12.17
C GLN A 23 5.03 -41.97 -10.95
N LEU A 24 3.81 -41.45 -10.96
CA LEU A 24 3.25 -40.79 -9.79
C LEU A 24 3.05 -41.78 -8.63
N ALA A 25 2.63 -43.00 -8.94
CA ALA A 25 2.42 -44.03 -7.94
C ALA A 25 3.75 -44.46 -7.29
N GLU A 26 4.81 -44.58 -8.09
CA GLU A 26 6.18 -44.82 -7.60
C GLU A 26 6.67 -43.70 -6.67
N GLN A 27 6.41 -42.43 -7.04
CA GLN A 27 6.82 -41.26 -6.25
C GLN A 27 6.25 -41.27 -4.82
N PHE A 28 4.98 -41.65 -4.68
CA PHE A 28 4.28 -41.67 -3.39
C PHE A 28 4.20 -43.08 -2.78
N ASN A 29 4.97 -44.04 -3.31
CA ASN A 29 5.01 -45.43 -2.85
C ASN A 29 3.62 -46.09 -2.72
N VAL A 30 2.75 -45.88 -3.71
CA VAL A 30 1.40 -46.44 -3.79
C VAL A 30 1.20 -47.25 -5.06
N SER A 31 0.06 -47.93 -5.18
CA SER A 31 -0.30 -48.60 -6.43
C SER A 31 -0.82 -47.60 -7.47
N ARG A 32 -0.55 -47.84 -8.76
CA ARG A 32 -1.15 -47.06 -9.87
C ARG A 32 -2.68 -47.09 -9.86
N ARG A 33 -3.28 -48.16 -9.32
CA ARG A 33 -4.74 -48.23 -9.09
C ARG A 33 -5.21 -47.20 -8.06
N SER A 34 -4.42 -46.90 -7.03
CA SER A 34 -4.71 -45.86 -6.04
C SER A 34 -4.73 -44.49 -6.71
N VAL A 35 -3.68 -44.15 -7.46
CA VAL A 35 -3.61 -42.90 -8.23
C VAL A 35 -4.79 -42.75 -9.18
N SER A 36 -5.14 -43.81 -9.91
CA SER A 36 -6.30 -43.77 -10.80
C SER A 36 -7.60 -43.46 -10.06
N ARG A 37 -7.79 -44.00 -8.84
CA ARG A 37 -9.01 -43.76 -8.06
C ARG A 37 -9.06 -42.35 -7.46
N TRP A 38 -7.91 -41.78 -7.10
CA TRP A 38 -7.80 -40.39 -6.69
C TRP A 38 -8.19 -39.46 -7.84
N GLU A 39 -7.62 -39.68 -9.02
CA GLU A 39 -7.88 -38.84 -10.20
C GLU A 39 -9.31 -38.94 -10.74
N THR A 40 -10.01 -40.05 -10.48
CA THR A 40 -11.43 -40.21 -10.84
C THR A 40 -12.38 -39.78 -9.72
N GLY A 41 -11.86 -39.27 -8.59
CA GLY A 41 -12.67 -38.89 -7.43
C GLY A 41 -13.40 -40.06 -6.77
N SER A 42 -12.93 -41.30 -6.98
CA SER A 42 -13.53 -42.51 -6.41
C SER A 42 -13.10 -42.75 -4.95
N ASN A 43 -11.93 -42.24 -4.58
CA ASN A 43 -11.47 -42.10 -3.20
C ASN A 43 -10.51 -40.91 -3.11
N LEU A 44 -10.08 -40.55 -1.91
CA LEU A 44 -9.06 -39.53 -1.68
C LEU A 44 -7.76 -40.18 -1.16
N PRO A 45 -6.60 -39.53 -1.35
CA PRO A 45 -5.39 -39.90 -0.63
C PRO A 45 -5.58 -39.64 0.87
N ASP A 46 -4.86 -40.38 1.70
CA ASP A 46 -4.80 -40.11 3.13
C ASP A 46 -4.15 -38.74 3.39
N VAL A 47 -4.42 -38.16 4.56
CA VAL A 47 -3.95 -36.81 4.91
C VAL A 47 -2.43 -36.69 4.82
N ASP A 48 -1.69 -37.73 5.23
CA ASP A 48 -0.23 -37.75 5.14
C ASP A 48 0.26 -37.65 3.70
N ILE A 49 -0.39 -38.37 2.77
CA ILE A 49 -0.08 -38.32 1.33
C ILE A 49 -0.47 -36.96 0.74
N LEU A 50 -1.59 -36.37 1.19
CA LEU A 50 -1.99 -35.03 0.75
C LEU A 50 -0.98 -33.95 1.18
N ILE A 51 -0.39 -34.08 2.38
CA ILE A 51 0.68 -33.18 2.84
C ILE A 51 1.93 -33.38 1.98
N GLU A 52 2.32 -34.63 1.71
CA GLU A 52 3.47 -34.93 0.85
C GLU A 52 3.25 -34.40 -0.58
N MET A 53 2.03 -34.50 -1.11
CA MET A 53 1.65 -33.93 -2.40
C MET A 53 1.70 -32.40 -2.41
N ALA A 54 1.27 -31.76 -1.32
CA ALA A 54 1.30 -30.30 -1.20
C ALA A 54 2.74 -29.78 -1.33
N ASP A 55 3.67 -30.43 -0.61
CA ASP A 55 5.09 -30.11 -0.67
C ASP A 55 5.69 -30.43 -2.05
N TYR A 56 5.35 -31.59 -2.64
CA TYR A 56 5.88 -32.02 -3.94
C TYR A 56 5.45 -31.12 -5.12
N TYR A 57 4.20 -30.65 -5.09
CA TYR A 57 3.63 -29.80 -6.13
C TYR A 57 3.75 -28.30 -5.84
N GLU A 58 4.34 -27.92 -4.71
CA GLU A 58 4.50 -26.54 -4.24
C GLU A 58 3.15 -25.80 -4.20
N VAL A 59 2.14 -26.43 -3.58
CA VAL A 59 0.78 -25.88 -3.39
C VAL A 59 0.38 -25.93 -1.93
N ASP A 60 -0.54 -25.07 -1.51
CA ASP A 60 -1.14 -25.16 -0.18
C ASP A 60 -2.06 -26.39 -0.09
N LEU A 61 -2.06 -27.07 1.06
CA LEU A 61 -2.96 -28.19 1.32
C LEU A 61 -4.44 -27.83 1.06
N ARG A 62 -4.84 -26.58 1.30
CA ARG A 62 -6.18 -26.08 1.00
C ARG A 62 -6.44 -26.05 -0.49
N GLU A 63 -5.46 -25.75 -1.35
CA GLU A 63 -5.64 -25.78 -2.81
C GLU A 63 -5.91 -27.20 -3.30
N LEU A 64 -5.22 -28.20 -2.72
CA LEU A 64 -5.49 -29.61 -2.99
C LEU A 64 -6.91 -30.01 -2.55
N ILE A 65 -7.34 -29.58 -1.37
CA ILE A 65 -8.67 -29.93 -0.80
C ILE A 65 -9.81 -29.17 -1.51
N ASP A 66 -9.57 -27.93 -1.94
CA ASP A 66 -10.52 -27.09 -2.68
C ASP A 66 -10.58 -27.49 -4.18
N GLY A 67 -9.58 -28.25 -4.65
CA GLY A 67 -9.46 -28.77 -6.01
C GLY A 67 -9.23 -27.66 -7.04
N GLU A 68 -8.56 -26.59 -6.65
CA GLU A 68 -8.23 -25.46 -7.53
C GLU A 68 -7.03 -24.69 -6.99
N ARG A 69 -6.15 -24.21 -7.88
CA ARG A 69 -5.13 -23.23 -7.48
C ARG A 69 -5.83 -21.95 -7.04
N LYS A 70 -5.51 -21.47 -5.85
CA LYS A 70 -5.81 -20.10 -5.45
C LYS A 70 -4.80 -19.22 -6.16
N SER A 71 -5.19 -18.70 -7.32
CA SER A 71 -4.31 -17.90 -8.15
C SER A 71 -3.70 -16.76 -7.33
N GLU A 72 -2.36 -16.71 -7.25
CA GLU A 72 -1.62 -15.51 -6.85
C GLU A 72 -1.89 -14.31 -7.78
N LYS A 73 -2.58 -14.50 -8.91
CA LYS A 73 -3.01 -13.41 -9.82
C LYS A 73 -3.91 -12.37 -9.15
N MET A 74 -4.48 -12.66 -7.98
CA MET A 74 -5.15 -11.66 -7.13
C MET A 74 -4.19 -10.55 -6.64
N ASN A 75 -2.87 -10.75 -6.75
CA ASN A 75 -1.89 -9.86 -6.15
C ASN A 75 -1.43 -8.73 -7.08
N GLU A 76 -1.41 -8.86 -8.40
CA GLU A 76 -0.86 -7.78 -9.25
C GLU A 76 -1.81 -6.57 -9.40
N GLU A 77 -3.12 -6.78 -9.58
CA GLU A 77 -4.08 -5.66 -9.59
C GLU A 77 -4.22 -5.01 -8.21
N LEU A 78 -4.17 -5.81 -7.15
CA LEU A 78 -4.17 -5.30 -5.77
C LEU A 78 -2.89 -4.53 -5.48
N LYS A 79 -1.73 -5.05 -5.88
CA LYS A 79 -0.42 -4.41 -5.77
C LYS A 79 -0.36 -3.12 -6.58
N GLU A 80 -0.87 -3.11 -7.81
CA GLU A 80 -1.03 -1.88 -8.58
C GLU A 80 -1.93 -0.87 -7.87
N THR A 81 -3.04 -1.31 -7.30
CA THR A 81 -3.97 -0.42 -6.58
C THR A 81 -3.33 0.12 -5.31
N VAL A 82 -2.63 -0.72 -4.54
CA VAL A 82 -1.91 -0.33 -3.32
C VAL A 82 -0.75 0.62 -3.67
N LEU A 83 -0.01 0.34 -4.74
CA LEU A 83 1.06 1.21 -5.24
C LEU A 83 0.51 2.56 -5.69
N LYS A 84 -0.58 2.58 -6.47
CA LYS A 84 -1.27 3.82 -6.87
C LYS A 84 -1.73 4.62 -5.65
N VAL A 85 -2.36 3.98 -4.65
CA VAL A 85 -2.78 4.65 -3.40
C VAL A 85 -1.58 5.20 -2.62
N ALA A 86 -0.47 4.45 -2.56
CA ALA A 86 0.77 4.89 -1.91
C ALA A 86 1.38 6.09 -2.65
N GLU A 87 1.44 6.06 -3.99
CA GLU A 87 1.89 7.16 -4.84
C GLU A 87 1.04 8.41 -4.64
N TYR A 88 -0.30 8.30 -4.66
CA TYR A 88 -1.20 9.42 -4.37
C TYR A 88 -0.92 10.03 -2.99
N SER A 89 -0.76 9.20 -1.96
CA SER A 89 -0.48 9.69 -0.60
C SER A 89 0.88 10.42 -0.50
N ASN A 90 1.88 9.93 -1.24
CA ASN A 90 3.21 10.52 -1.28
C ASN A 90 3.23 11.85 -2.04
N GLU A 91 2.51 11.96 -3.15
CA GLU A 91 2.40 13.22 -3.90
C GLU A 91 1.71 14.33 -3.08
N GLU A 92 0.65 13.99 -2.36
CA GLU A 92 -0.03 14.94 -1.47
C GLU A 92 0.86 15.41 -0.31
N LYS A 93 1.62 14.48 0.26
CA LYS A 93 2.59 14.80 1.30
C LYS A 93 3.68 15.72 0.75
N LYS A 94 4.22 15.43 -0.43
CA LYS A 94 5.24 16.23 -1.13
C LYS A 94 4.77 17.67 -1.43
N ARG A 95 3.51 17.84 -1.85
CA ARG A 95 2.91 19.17 -2.07
C ARG A 95 2.81 19.97 -0.76
N SER A 96 2.39 19.32 0.31
CA SER A 96 2.26 19.94 1.63
C SER A 96 3.63 20.33 2.20
N THR A 97 4.65 19.47 2.06
CA THR A 97 6.03 19.77 2.48
C THR A 97 6.59 20.99 1.75
N ARG A 98 6.36 21.11 0.44
CA ARG A 98 6.88 22.22 -0.36
C ARG A 98 6.32 23.58 0.10
N ILE A 99 5.03 23.64 0.41
CA ILE A 99 4.40 24.88 0.90
C ILE A 99 5.02 25.29 2.24
N VAL A 100 5.16 24.34 3.17
CA VAL A 100 5.78 24.60 4.49
C VAL A 100 7.23 25.06 4.33
N LEU A 101 8.00 24.45 3.42
CA LEU A 101 9.38 24.83 3.15
C LEU A 101 9.50 26.27 2.60
N ILE A 102 8.60 26.68 1.70
CA ILE A 102 8.58 28.06 1.17
C ILE A 102 8.32 29.06 2.31
N PHE A 103 7.33 28.82 3.16
CA PHE A 103 7.04 29.68 4.31
C PHE A 103 8.21 29.73 5.31
N PHE A 104 8.89 28.60 5.51
CA PHE A 104 10.07 28.53 6.36
C PHE A 104 11.22 29.40 5.82
N VAL A 105 11.53 29.30 4.52
CA VAL A 105 12.56 30.12 3.86
C VAL A 105 12.20 31.61 3.92
N LEU A 106 10.95 31.97 3.65
CA LEU A 106 10.47 33.36 3.78
C LEU A 106 10.62 33.88 5.22
N GLY A 107 10.36 33.03 6.22
CA GLY A 107 10.55 33.37 7.63
C GLY A 107 12.02 33.65 7.97
N ILE A 108 12.95 32.85 7.45
CA ILE A 108 14.40 33.09 7.63
C ILE A 108 14.80 34.43 7.00
N ILE A 109 14.33 34.72 5.79
CA ILE A 109 14.61 35.99 5.11
C ILE A 109 14.09 37.18 5.94
N ALA A 110 12.86 37.10 6.47
CA ALA A 110 12.29 38.14 7.33
C ALA A 110 13.10 38.35 8.62
N LEU A 111 13.64 37.28 9.20
CA LEU A 111 14.49 37.34 10.40
C LEU A 111 15.81 38.05 10.11
N ILE A 112 16.46 37.73 8.99
CA ILE A 112 17.70 38.40 8.55
C ILE A 112 17.43 39.90 8.33
N LEU A 113 16.31 40.25 7.70
CA LEU A 113 15.92 41.66 7.49
C LEU A 113 15.71 42.39 8.83
N ASN A 114 15.09 41.75 9.83
CA ASN A 114 14.93 42.34 11.16
C ASN A 114 16.29 42.64 11.81
N ILE A 115 17.23 41.71 11.74
CA ILE A 115 18.60 41.90 12.28
C ILE A 115 19.28 43.06 11.56
N ALA A 116 19.15 43.16 10.23
CA ALA A 116 19.75 44.24 9.44
C ALA A 116 19.18 45.62 9.80
N ILE A 117 17.86 45.72 10.03
CA ILE A 117 17.21 46.96 10.48
C ILE A 117 17.76 47.41 11.84
N LYS A 118 17.93 46.48 12.79
CA LYS A 118 18.51 46.77 14.12
C LYS A 118 19.97 47.22 14.03
N PHE A 119 20.73 46.65 13.09
CA PHE A 119 22.13 47.02 12.88
C PHE A 119 22.29 48.42 12.26
N MET A 120 21.35 48.86 11.41
CA MET A 120 21.40 50.16 10.75
C MET A 120 20.96 51.35 11.61
N GLU A 121 20.56 51.13 12.88
CA GLU A 121 20.09 52.17 13.82
C GLU A 121 19.11 53.17 13.21
N LEU A 122 18.21 52.68 12.35
CA LEU A 122 17.22 53.51 11.67
C LEU A 122 16.34 54.25 12.69
N GLU A 123 16.04 55.53 12.41
CA GLU A 123 15.13 56.29 13.24
C GLU A 123 13.78 55.56 13.37
N LYS A 124 13.28 55.49 14.60
CA LYS A 124 12.00 54.84 14.93
C LYS A 124 10.83 55.67 14.41
N THR A 125 10.63 55.61 13.10
CA THR A 125 9.42 56.08 12.45
C THR A 125 8.30 55.04 12.59
N PHE A 126 7.07 55.48 12.39
CA PHE A 126 5.90 54.59 12.36
C PHE A 126 6.12 53.36 11.45
N PHE A 127 6.74 53.55 10.28
CA PHE A 127 7.04 52.46 9.33
C PHE A 127 8.08 51.46 9.85
N VAL A 128 9.14 51.92 10.50
CA VAL A 128 10.17 51.03 11.09
C VAL A 128 9.58 50.20 12.23
N GLY A 129 8.78 50.81 13.11
CA GLY A 129 8.07 50.08 14.17
C GLY A 129 7.05 49.07 13.64
N PHE A 130 6.33 49.41 12.56
CA PHE A 130 5.41 48.49 11.88
C PHE A 130 6.14 47.28 11.28
N LEU A 131 7.32 47.50 10.67
CA LEU A 131 8.15 46.43 10.12
C LEU A 131 8.68 45.49 11.22
N GLU A 132 9.15 46.02 12.34
CA GLU A 132 9.59 45.21 13.48
C GLU A 132 8.44 44.32 14.01
N GLY A 133 7.25 44.87 14.23
CA GLY A 133 6.09 44.10 14.69
C GLY A 133 5.63 43.03 13.69
N SER A 134 5.71 43.34 12.40
CA SER A 134 5.33 42.41 11.32
C SER A 134 6.27 41.20 11.29
N THR A 135 7.58 41.40 11.44
CA THR A 135 8.56 40.29 11.41
C THR A 135 8.37 39.29 12.56
N ILE A 136 8.02 39.75 13.75
CA ILE A 136 7.71 38.88 14.90
C ILE A 136 6.45 38.04 14.60
N SER A 137 5.43 38.67 14.02
CA SER A 137 4.19 38.00 13.65
C SER A 137 4.40 36.90 12.60
N PHE A 138 5.26 37.15 11.60
CA PHE A 138 5.66 36.13 10.62
C PHE A 138 6.44 34.97 11.24
N ALA A 139 7.34 35.23 12.19
CA ALA A 139 8.09 34.19 12.88
C ALA A 139 7.17 33.26 13.69
N ILE A 140 6.22 33.83 14.44
CA ILE A 140 5.20 33.07 15.18
C ILE A 140 4.32 32.27 14.21
N GLY A 141 3.87 32.88 13.12
CA GLY A 141 3.06 32.23 12.09
C GLY A 141 3.77 31.03 11.44
N ALA A 142 5.05 31.17 11.11
CA ALA A 142 5.86 30.08 10.56
C ALA A 142 6.04 28.92 11.57
N MET A 143 6.21 29.24 12.85
CA MET A 143 6.33 28.24 13.92
C MET A 143 5.02 27.45 14.12
N VAL A 144 3.88 28.15 14.13
CA VAL A 144 2.55 27.53 14.20
C VAL A 144 2.29 26.64 12.98
N LEU A 145 2.63 27.11 11.76
CA LEU A 145 2.51 26.30 10.54
C LEU A 145 3.38 25.03 10.59
N GLY A 146 4.60 25.13 11.12
CA GLY A 146 5.48 23.99 11.33
C GLY A 146 4.89 22.95 12.29
N ILE A 147 4.31 23.40 13.41
CA ILE A 147 3.66 22.53 14.40
C ILE A 147 2.42 21.85 13.79
N LEU A 148 1.58 22.60 13.06
CA LEU A 148 0.40 22.06 12.39
C LEU A 148 0.76 21.02 11.31
N TYR A 149 1.90 21.20 10.66
CA TYR A 149 2.43 20.23 9.70
C TYR A 149 2.96 18.98 10.40
N ALA A 150 3.77 19.12 11.45
CA ALA A 150 4.35 18.00 12.21
C ALA A 150 3.28 17.12 12.87
N THR A 151 2.21 17.73 13.39
CA THR A 151 1.06 17.03 13.99
C THR A 151 0.11 16.41 12.96
N GLY A 152 0.33 16.65 11.66
CA GLY A 152 -0.53 16.14 10.59
C GLY A 152 -1.92 16.79 10.51
N ILE A 153 -2.22 17.77 11.38
CA ILE A 153 -3.47 18.53 11.36
C ILE A 153 -3.63 19.24 10.03
N LEU A 154 -2.54 19.79 9.49
CA LEU A 154 -2.54 20.47 8.20
C LEU A 154 -3.00 19.53 7.07
N CYS A 155 -2.53 18.28 7.05
CA CYS A 155 -2.98 17.27 6.09
C CYS A 155 -4.47 16.95 6.26
N LYS A 156 -4.98 16.85 7.49
CA LYS A 156 -6.42 16.63 7.76
C LYS A 156 -7.29 17.78 7.26
N VAL A 157 -6.86 19.03 7.48
CA VAL A 157 -7.58 20.23 7.02
C VAL A 157 -7.63 20.28 5.49
N PHE A 158 -6.51 20.02 4.81
CA PHE A 158 -6.50 19.96 3.34
C PHE A 158 -7.35 18.81 2.79
N ALA A 159 -7.31 17.64 3.44
CA ALA A 159 -8.17 16.50 3.07
C ALA A 159 -9.67 16.84 3.26
N PHE A 160 -10.03 17.52 4.35
CA PHE A 160 -11.39 17.98 4.62
C PHE A 160 -11.89 19.01 3.60
N LYS A 161 -11.09 20.03 3.29
CA LYS A 161 -11.42 21.04 2.27
C LYS A 161 -11.72 20.38 0.91
N ARG A 162 -10.93 19.38 0.52
CA ARG A 162 -11.14 18.68 -0.75
C ARG A 162 -12.43 17.85 -0.77
N ARG A 163 -12.83 17.26 0.37
CA ARG A 163 -14.12 16.55 0.50
C ARG A 163 -15.32 17.50 0.36
N LEU A 164 -15.20 18.75 0.81
CA LEU A 164 -16.24 19.76 0.63
C LEU A 164 -16.37 20.19 -0.83
N LEU A 165 -15.26 20.54 -1.47
CA LEU A 165 -15.24 20.95 -2.89
C LEU A 165 -15.78 19.85 -3.82
N ARG A 166 -15.41 18.58 -3.58
CA ARG A 166 -15.93 17.45 -4.36
C ARG A 166 -17.43 17.21 -4.18
N LYS A 167 -18.03 17.65 -3.06
CA LYS A 167 -19.49 17.57 -2.86
C LYS A 167 -20.20 18.68 -3.63
N GLU A 168 -19.61 19.86 -3.78
CA GLU A 168 -20.16 20.95 -4.60
C GLU A 168 -20.24 20.55 -6.08
N ASP A 169 -19.18 19.97 -6.63
CA ASP A 169 -19.13 19.51 -8.03
C ASP A 169 -20.17 18.41 -8.39
N MET A 170 -20.70 17.70 -7.38
CA MET A 170 -21.71 16.64 -7.54
C MET A 170 -23.14 17.18 -7.51
N TYR A 171 -23.34 18.40 -7.01
CA TYR A 171 -24.65 19.07 -6.99
C TYR A 171 -24.86 19.99 -8.21
N GLU A 172 -23.80 20.34 -8.94
CA GLU A 172 -23.85 21.16 -10.16
C GLU A 172 -23.97 20.34 -11.46
N ARG A 173 -24.16 19.01 -11.40
CA ARG A 173 -24.42 18.15 -12.57
C ARG A 173 -25.84 17.62 -12.62
#